data_AF-A0AAN9YT82-F1
#
_entry.id   AF-A0AAN9YT82-F1
#
_cell.length_a   1.000
_cell.length_b   1.000
_cell.length_c   1.000
_cell.angle_alpha   90.00
_cell.angle_beta   90.00
_cell.angle_gamma   90.00
#
_symmetry.space_group_name_H-M   'P 1'
#
loop_
_entity.id
_entity.type
_entity.pdbx_description
1 polymer ?
#
loop_
_entity_poly.entity_id
_entity_poly.type
_entity_poly.pdbx_seq_one_letter_code
_entity_poly.pdbx_strand_id
1 'polypeptide(L)'
;MEGGLQKYGESTVDGDIYFSTSEKHDSWDQILPSLRLWVLEGGTDTPLSSPYSLVSEIRPANYHGGMLDGTIYAINGKNYFFYSSVNGTESPKGASLWISEMTSPSEVGPATMISFPSLAWETDPSAVIEGPAGITSPDGTVFIVYSANSCNTPDYALGALQLRAGDGADPLLASSWTKLPEPLLTTSVENGMYGPGHNGFFKSPDGSQDWMVFHANRDAEGSCDAHRQTFVQPVQWDSDGRPKLNPPVAPGVEIVPPSGESAGA
;
A
#
# COMPACT_ATOMS: atom_id res chain seq x y z
N MET A 1 -21.42 -25.20 -9.08
CA MET A 1 -20.19 -24.78 -8.38
C MET A 1 -20.54 -23.55 -7.57
N GLU A 2 -20.47 -23.64 -6.25
CA GLU A 2 -20.59 -22.48 -5.36
C GLU A 2 -19.41 -21.55 -5.63
N GLY A 3 -19.60 -20.56 -6.50
CA GLY A 3 -18.61 -19.51 -6.76
C GLY A 3 -18.68 -18.50 -5.62
N GLY A 4 -17.74 -18.57 -4.68
CA GLY A 4 -17.54 -17.54 -3.66
C GLY A 4 -16.49 -16.54 -4.10
N LEU A 5 -16.65 -15.27 -3.69
CA LEU A 5 -15.58 -14.28 -3.75
C LEU A 5 -14.72 -14.35 -2.48
N GLN A 6 -13.41 -14.18 -2.62
CA GLN A 6 -12.47 -14.07 -1.49
C GLN A 6 -11.94 -12.64 -1.42
N LYS A 7 -11.89 -12.03 -0.22
CA LYS A 7 -11.36 -10.66 0.02
C LYS A 7 -9.86 -10.69 0.36
N TYR A 8 -9.10 -9.71 -0.09
CA TYR A 8 -7.64 -9.64 0.10
C TYR A 8 -7.12 -8.36 0.79
N GLY A 9 -7.89 -7.27 0.81
CA GLY A 9 -7.48 -6.01 1.44
C GLY A 9 -8.60 -4.98 1.47
N GLU A 10 -8.42 -3.91 2.25
CA GLU A 10 -9.32 -2.74 2.25
C GLU A 10 -8.61 -1.42 2.56
N SER A 11 -9.17 -0.31 2.09
CA SER A 11 -8.81 1.06 2.46
C SER A 11 -10.09 1.91 2.59
N THR A 12 -10.03 3.00 3.36
CA THR A 12 -11.21 3.87 3.61
C THR A 12 -10.89 5.32 3.30
N VAL A 13 -11.75 5.99 2.54
CA VAL A 13 -11.60 7.38 2.12
C VAL A 13 -12.97 8.04 2.10
N ASP A 14 -13.14 9.14 2.83
CA ASP A 14 -14.39 9.92 2.90
C ASP A 14 -15.67 9.11 3.21
N GLY A 15 -15.53 7.97 3.90
CA GLY A 15 -16.62 7.06 4.27
C GLY A 15 -16.77 5.84 3.36
N ASP A 16 -16.21 5.90 2.15
CA ASP A 16 -16.19 4.79 1.20
C ASP A 16 -15.11 3.77 1.56
N ILE A 17 -15.43 2.48 1.40
CA ILE A 17 -14.50 1.37 1.59
C ILE A 17 -14.12 0.78 0.24
N TYR A 18 -12.84 0.83 -0.09
CA TYR A 18 -12.27 0.18 -1.26
C TYR A 18 -11.72 -1.17 -0.84
N PHE A 19 -11.98 -2.23 -1.60
CA PHE A 19 -11.52 -3.56 -1.24
C PHE A 19 -11.23 -4.43 -2.45
N SER A 20 -10.31 -5.37 -2.30
CA SER A 20 -9.95 -6.32 -3.34
C SER A 20 -10.66 -7.65 -3.14
N THR A 21 -11.18 -8.23 -4.22
CA THR A 21 -11.67 -9.62 -4.22
C THR A 21 -11.15 -10.42 -5.41
N SER A 22 -11.16 -11.75 -5.30
CA SER A 22 -10.94 -12.66 -6.43
C SER A 22 -12.06 -13.69 -6.54
N GLU A 23 -12.16 -14.34 -7.69
CA GLU A 23 -12.81 -15.64 -7.77
C GLU A 23 -12.04 -16.63 -6.88
N LYS A 24 -12.77 -17.50 -6.17
CA LYS A 24 -12.13 -18.54 -5.36
C LYS A 24 -11.50 -19.61 -6.26
N HIS A 25 -10.18 -19.71 -6.18
CA HIS A 25 -9.36 -20.76 -6.81
C HIS A 25 -8.29 -21.24 -5.83
N ASP A 26 -7.71 -22.41 -6.08
CA ASP A 26 -6.67 -22.99 -5.19
C ASP A 26 -5.23 -22.60 -5.61
N SER A 27 -5.08 -21.93 -6.76
CA SER A 27 -3.78 -21.55 -7.32
C SER A 27 -3.70 -20.05 -7.61
N TRP A 28 -2.55 -19.45 -7.27
CA TRP A 28 -2.26 -18.05 -7.58
C TRP A 28 -2.27 -17.75 -9.08
N ASP A 29 -1.96 -18.72 -9.94
CA ASP A 29 -2.04 -18.54 -11.41
C ASP A 29 -3.47 -18.26 -11.89
N GLN A 30 -4.48 -18.64 -11.09
CA GLN A 30 -5.90 -18.39 -11.37
C GLN A 30 -6.45 -17.23 -10.53
N ILE A 31 -6.00 -17.12 -9.28
CA ILE A 31 -6.38 -16.01 -8.39
C ILE A 31 -5.91 -14.68 -8.98
N LEU A 32 -4.62 -14.56 -9.31
CA LEU A 32 -4.00 -13.31 -9.75
C LEU A 32 -4.78 -12.64 -10.89
N PRO A 33 -5.08 -13.29 -12.03
CA PRO A 33 -5.83 -12.65 -13.12
C PRO A 33 -7.31 -12.38 -12.79
N SER A 34 -7.87 -13.01 -11.75
CA SER A 34 -9.26 -12.81 -11.32
C SER A 34 -9.43 -11.73 -10.24
N LEU A 35 -8.34 -11.17 -9.71
CA LEU A 35 -8.40 -10.09 -8.71
C LEU A 35 -9.05 -8.82 -9.27
N ARG A 36 -9.96 -8.22 -8.50
CA ARG A 36 -10.71 -7.01 -8.83
C ARG A 36 -10.77 -6.08 -7.63
N LEU A 37 -10.79 -4.78 -7.89
CA LEU A 37 -11.00 -3.74 -6.88
C LEU A 37 -12.44 -3.23 -6.96
N TRP A 38 -13.05 -3.04 -5.80
CA TRP A 38 -14.44 -2.66 -5.63
C TRP A 38 -14.55 -1.53 -4.62
N VAL A 39 -15.65 -0.78 -4.69
CA VAL A 39 -15.99 0.26 -3.72
C VAL A 39 -17.35 -0.03 -3.07
N LEU A 40 -17.40 0.13 -1.75
CA LEU A 40 -18.63 0.18 -0.95
C LEU A 40 -18.85 1.61 -0.48
N GLU A 41 -20.08 2.09 -0.60
CA GLU A 41 -20.51 3.36 -0.03
C GLU A 41 -21.35 3.08 1.23
N GLY A 42 -21.12 3.83 2.29
CA GLY A 42 -21.80 3.65 3.57
C GLY A 42 -21.08 4.35 4.71
N GLY A 43 -21.43 3.98 5.94
CA GLY A 43 -20.73 4.49 7.12
C GLY A 43 -20.84 6.02 7.30
N THR A 44 -21.92 6.64 6.83
CA THR A 44 -22.07 8.10 6.71
C THR A 44 -21.94 8.86 8.03
N ASP A 45 -22.26 8.21 9.15
CA ASP A 45 -22.06 8.78 10.49
C ASP A 45 -20.68 8.41 11.05
N THR A 46 -20.31 7.14 10.90
CA THR A 46 -18.99 6.59 11.22
C THR A 46 -18.70 5.37 10.32
N PRO A 47 -17.43 5.04 10.04
CA PRO A 47 -17.09 3.81 9.31
C PRO A 47 -17.59 2.51 9.95
N LEU A 48 -17.95 2.54 11.25
CA LEU A 48 -18.50 1.40 11.99
C LEU A 48 -20.04 1.35 12.00
N SER A 49 -20.71 2.35 11.43
CA SER A 49 -22.16 2.36 11.29
C SER A 49 -22.63 1.47 10.12
N SER A 50 -23.86 0.94 10.17
CA SER A 50 -24.47 0.10 9.10
C SER A 50 -25.53 0.87 8.30
N PRO A 51 -25.85 0.51 7.03
CA PRO A 51 -25.25 -0.50 6.15
C PRO A 51 -24.36 0.09 5.03
N TYR A 52 -23.52 -0.77 4.44
CA TYR A 52 -22.76 -0.49 3.22
C TYR A 52 -23.46 -1.06 1.98
N SER A 53 -23.34 -0.39 0.86
CA SER A 53 -23.82 -0.83 -0.45
C SER A 53 -22.67 -0.95 -1.44
N LEU A 54 -22.62 -2.05 -2.20
CA LEU A 54 -21.67 -2.21 -3.29
C LEU A 54 -22.00 -1.23 -4.41
N VAL A 55 -21.06 -0.35 -4.76
CA VAL A 55 -21.23 0.66 -5.79
C VAL A 55 -20.82 0.10 -7.15
N SER A 56 -19.54 -0.20 -7.33
CA SER A 56 -18.98 -0.67 -8.61
C SER A 56 -17.62 -1.37 -8.45
N GLU A 57 -17.20 -2.05 -9.52
CA GLU A 57 -15.80 -2.41 -9.77
C GLU A 57 -15.04 -1.14 -10.19
N ILE A 58 -13.88 -0.86 -9.58
CA ILE A 58 -12.95 0.18 -10.04
C ILE A 58 -12.15 -0.40 -11.21
N ARG A 59 -12.43 0.05 -12.43
CA ARG A 59 -11.83 -0.51 -13.64
C ARG A 59 -11.42 0.55 -14.66
N PRO A 60 -10.10 0.76 -14.87
CA PRO A 60 -9.59 1.60 -15.95
C PRO A 60 -9.98 1.07 -17.34
N ALA A 61 -10.30 1.96 -18.27
CA ALA A 61 -10.79 1.57 -19.59
C ALA A 61 -9.73 0.89 -20.49
N ASN A 62 -8.45 1.20 -20.28
CA ASN A 62 -7.33 0.73 -21.12
C ASN A 62 -6.60 -0.50 -20.55
N TYR A 63 -7.07 -1.06 -19.43
CA TYR A 63 -6.32 -2.10 -18.73
C TYR A 63 -7.24 -3.08 -17.99
N HIS A 64 -6.93 -4.38 -18.07
CA HIS A 64 -7.80 -5.46 -17.61
C HIS A 64 -7.02 -6.59 -16.89
N GLY A 65 -5.84 -6.27 -16.35
CA GLY A 65 -5.11 -7.17 -15.45
C GLY A 65 -5.88 -7.39 -14.14
N GLY A 66 -5.48 -8.41 -13.38
CA GLY A 66 -6.01 -8.58 -12.04
C GLY A 66 -5.38 -7.58 -11.08
N MET A 67 -6.22 -6.90 -10.29
CA MET A 67 -5.87 -5.73 -9.49
C MET A 67 -6.12 -5.97 -8.01
N LEU A 68 -5.18 -5.58 -7.16
CA LEU A 68 -5.28 -5.65 -5.70
C LEU A 68 -4.67 -4.42 -5.02
N ASP A 69 -4.89 -4.31 -3.71
CA ASP A 69 -4.27 -3.32 -2.83
C ASP A 69 -4.51 -1.87 -3.27
N GLY A 70 -5.77 -1.56 -3.54
CA GLY A 70 -6.19 -0.21 -3.93
C GLY A 70 -6.08 0.78 -2.79
N THR A 71 -5.40 1.89 -3.03
CA THR A 71 -5.34 3.05 -2.14
C THR A 71 -5.59 4.33 -2.91
N ILE A 72 -6.02 5.38 -2.21
CA ILE A 72 -6.18 6.72 -2.79
C ILE A 72 -5.17 7.63 -2.14
N TYR A 73 -4.51 8.44 -2.96
CA TYR A 73 -3.65 9.49 -2.46
C TYR A 73 -3.89 10.79 -3.22
N ALA A 74 -4.01 11.89 -2.47
CA ALA A 74 -4.22 13.21 -3.04
C ALA A 74 -2.88 13.84 -3.44
N ILE A 75 -2.77 14.27 -4.69
CA ILE A 75 -1.59 14.98 -5.22
C ILE A 75 -2.11 16.25 -5.89
N ASN A 76 -1.63 17.41 -5.46
CA ASN A 76 -2.01 18.73 -6.00
C ASN A 76 -3.54 18.95 -6.08
N GLY A 77 -4.27 18.51 -5.06
CA GLY A 77 -5.73 18.68 -4.95
C GLY A 77 -6.57 17.73 -5.82
N LYS A 78 -5.95 16.73 -6.45
CA LYS A 78 -6.62 15.66 -7.18
C LYS A 78 -6.39 14.32 -6.52
N ASN A 79 -7.40 13.46 -6.54
CA ASN A 79 -7.31 12.09 -6.02
C ASN A 79 -6.80 11.15 -7.12
N TYR A 80 -5.80 10.33 -6.76
CA TYR A 80 -5.26 9.30 -7.61
C TYR A 80 -5.43 7.95 -6.94
N PHE A 81 -5.91 6.97 -7.70
CA PHE A 81 -6.05 5.59 -7.28
C PHE A 81 -4.77 4.82 -7.64
N PHE A 82 -4.05 4.37 -6.61
CA PHE A 82 -2.86 3.54 -6.74
C PHE A 82 -3.21 2.10 -6.40
N TYR A 83 -2.63 1.15 -7.13
CA TYR A 83 -2.91 -0.26 -6.91
C TYR A 83 -1.78 -1.14 -7.45
N SER A 84 -1.75 -2.39 -6.99
CA SER A 84 -0.92 -3.45 -7.54
C SER A 84 -1.66 -4.18 -8.66
N SER A 85 -0.98 -4.56 -9.73
CA SER A 85 -1.59 -5.36 -10.79
C SER A 85 -0.59 -6.19 -11.60
N VAL A 86 -1.10 -7.27 -12.20
CA VAL A 86 -0.36 -8.23 -13.05
C VAL A 86 -0.55 -7.97 -14.55
N ASN A 87 0.29 -8.54 -15.41
CA ASN A 87 0.31 -8.28 -16.86
C ASN A 87 0.79 -6.85 -17.21
N GLY A 88 1.80 -6.34 -16.49
CA GLY A 88 2.48 -5.10 -16.86
C GLY A 88 3.32 -5.26 -18.12
N THR A 89 3.51 -4.18 -18.88
CA THR A 89 4.30 -4.18 -20.11
C THR A 89 5.76 -4.59 -19.85
N GLU A 90 6.33 -4.13 -18.73
CA GLU A 90 7.71 -4.43 -18.30
C GLU A 90 7.77 -5.58 -17.28
N SER A 91 6.63 -5.99 -16.71
CA SER A 91 6.52 -7.12 -15.77
C SER A 91 5.28 -7.95 -16.09
N PRO A 92 5.33 -8.75 -17.17
CA PRO A 92 4.17 -9.52 -17.63
C PRO A 92 3.83 -10.68 -16.70
N LYS A 93 4.78 -11.13 -15.86
CA LYS A 93 4.63 -12.27 -14.95
C LYS A 93 4.65 -11.89 -13.46
N GLY A 94 5.02 -10.66 -13.14
CA GLY A 94 5.07 -10.15 -11.77
C GLY A 94 3.96 -9.14 -11.50
N ALA A 95 3.88 -8.67 -10.26
CA ALA A 95 3.00 -7.58 -9.87
C ALA A 95 3.75 -6.24 -9.94
N SER A 96 3.07 -5.20 -10.40
CA SER A 96 3.62 -3.85 -10.65
C SER A 96 2.72 -2.79 -10.04
N LEU A 97 3.24 -1.58 -9.84
CA LEU A 97 2.45 -0.46 -9.34
C LEU A 97 1.86 0.34 -10.49
N TRP A 98 0.58 0.66 -10.33
CA TRP A 98 -0.21 1.41 -11.28
C TRP A 98 -0.89 2.60 -10.61
N ILE A 99 -1.23 3.60 -11.43
CA ILE A 99 -1.95 4.80 -11.03
C ILE A 99 -3.07 5.08 -12.03
N SER A 100 -4.18 5.65 -11.56
CA SER A 100 -5.21 6.30 -12.38
C SER A 100 -5.75 7.54 -11.66
N GLU A 101 -6.03 8.62 -12.37
CA GLU A 101 -6.74 9.78 -11.78
C GLU A 101 -8.20 9.38 -11.50
N MET A 102 -8.72 9.74 -10.33
CA MET A 102 -10.13 9.50 -9.99
C MET A 102 -11.01 10.63 -10.53
N THR A 103 -12.08 10.28 -11.22
CA THR A 103 -13.10 11.24 -11.71
C THR A 103 -14.30 11.32 -10.78
N SER A 104 -14.51 10.29 -9.96
CA SER A 104 -15.45 10.24 -8.85
C SER A 104 -14.92 9.22 -7.83
N PRO A 105 -15.53 9.05 -6.64
CA PRO A 105 -15.14 8.01 -5.70
C PRO A 105 -15.18 6.59 -6.30
N SER A 106 -15.96 6.36 -7.36
CA SER A 106 -16.17 5.03 -7.96
C SER A 106 -15.67 4.90 -9.40
N GLU A 107 -15.05 5.93 -9.97
CA GLU A 107 -14.62 5.97 -11.37
C GLU A 107 -13.20 6.51 -11.52
N VAL A 108 -12.45 5.94 -12.46
CA VAL A 108 -11.05 6.26 -12.74
C VAL A 108 -10.81 6.47 -14.23
N GLY A 109 -9.84 7.32 -14.55
CA GLY A 109 -9.32 7.49 -15.91
C GLY A 109 -8.44 6.32 -16.37
N PRO A 110 -7.68 6.51 -17.47
CA PRO A 110 -6.73 5.51 -17.95
C PRO A 110 -5.66 5.17 -16.90
N ALA A 111 -5.25 3.91 -16.90
CA ALA A 111 -4.19 3.37 -16.07
C ALA A 111 -2.80 3.59 -16.67
N THR A 112 -1.84 3.97 -15.83
CA THR A 112 -0.41 3.99 -16.13
C THR A 112 0.34 3.08 -15.17
N MET A 113 1.21 2.21 -15.68
CA MET A 113 2.19 1.49 -14.86
C MET A 113 3.34 2.45 -14.54
N ILE A 114 3.57 2.72 -13.26
CA ILE A 114 4.58 3.70 -12.81
C ILE A 114 5.84 3.06 -12.24
N SER A 115 5.77 1.77 -11.88
CA SER A 115 6.92 1.00 -11.41
C SER A 115 6.66 -0.48 -11.57
N PHE A 116 7.74 -1.25 -11.69
CA PHE A 116 7.76 -2.71 -11.73
C PHE A 116 9.00 -3.20 -10.96
N PRO A 117 9.05 -4.46 -10.48
CA PRO A 117 10.21 -4.98 -9.77
C PRO A 117 11.45 -4.96 -10.67
N SER A 118 12.47 -4.19 -10.29
CA SER A 118 13.65 -3.93 -11.13
C SER A 118 14.96 -3.87 -10.34
N LEU A 119 14.89 -3.67 -9.03
CA LEU A 119 16.05 -3.67 -8.14
C LEU A 119 16.30 -5.10 -7.64
N ALA A 120 17.57 -5.42 -7.34
CA ALA A 120 17.94 -6.78 -6.93
C ALA A 120 17.13 -7.27 -5.72
N TRP A 121 16.89 -6.38 -4.75
CA TRP A 121 16.12 -6.68 -3.54
C TRP A 121 14.60 -6.80 -3.79
N GLU A 122 14.08 -6.44 -4.97
CA GLU A 122 12.65 -6.54 -5.31
C GLU A 122 12.29 -7.82 -6.09
N THR A 123 13.30 -8.59 -6.52
CA THR A 123 13.13 -9.64 -7.54
C THR A 123 13.36 -11.06 -7.05
N ASP A 124 13.90 -11.23 -5.84
CA ASP A 124 14.28 -12.53 -5.26
C ASP A 124 13.83 -12.56 -3.80
N PRO A 125 12.96 -13.50 -3.39
CA PRO A 125 12.53 -14.69 -4.12
C PRO A 125 11.37 -14.50 -5.12
N SER A 126 10.79 -13.30 -5.22
CA SER A 126 9.65 -13.07 -6.09
C SER A 126 9.60 -11.65 -6.63
N ALA A 127 9.41 -11.51 -7.94
CA ALA A 127 9.23 -10.22 -8.61
C ALA A 127 7.82 -9.67 -8.37
N VAL A 128 7.61 -9.09 -7.19
CA VAL A 128 6.35 -8.48 -6.75
C VAL A 128 6.67 -7.10 -6.20
N ILE A 129 5.90 -6.09 -6.62
CA ILE A 129 5.71 -4.87 -5.86
C ILE A 129 4.20 -4.61 -5.69
N GLU A 130 3.77 -4.33 -4.46
CA GLU A 130 2.35 -4.26 -4.07
C GLU A 130 2.12 -3.35 -2.86
N GLY A 131 0.90 -3.34 -2.30
CA GLY A 131 0.57 -2.57 -1.09
C GLY A 131 0.96 -1.09 -1.11
N PRO A 132 0.59 -0.29 -2.13
CA PRO A 132 0.94 1.12 -2.18
C PRO A 132 0.34 1.93 -1.02
N ALA A 133 1.12 2.86 -0.46
CA ALA A 133 0.70 3.82 0.55
C ALA A 133 1.40 5.17 0.33
N GLY A 134 0.61 6.25 0.26
CA GLY A 134 1.14 7.58 0.01
C GLY A 134 1.48 8.38 1.27
N ILE A 135 2.54 9.17 1.22
CA ILE A 135 2.91 10.16 2.25
C ILE A 135 3.60 11.37 1.62
N THR A 136 3.34 12.57 2.15
CA THR A 136 3.96 13.81 1.69
C THR A 136 4.91 14.32 2.75
N SER A 137 6.15 14.54 2.35
CA SER A 137 7.19 15.11 3.20
C SER A 137 6.95 16.59 3.54
N PRO A 138 7.62 17.11 4.59
CA PRO A 138 7.52 18.53 4.94
C PRO A 138 7.92 19.51 3.82
N ASP A 139 8.75 19.08 2.85
CA ASP A 139 9.14 19.89 1.70
C ASP A 139 8.16 19.81 0.51
N GLY A 140 7.09 19.03 0.66
CA GLY A 140 6.05 18.84 -0.36
C GLY A 140 6.30 17.65 -1.31
N THR A 141 7.45 16.99 -1.23
CA THR A 141 7.71 15.78 -2.04
C THR A 141 6.78 14.65 -1.64
N VAL A 142 6.13 14.05 -2.64
CA VAL A 142 5.22 12.90 -2.48
C VAL A 142 6.03 11.61 -2.59
N PHE A 143 5.75 10.66 -1.70
CA PHE A 143 6.26 9.30 -1.75
C PHE A 143 5.09 8.33 -1.84
N ILE A 144 5.22 7.35 -2.73
CA ILE A 144 4.38 6.14 -2.72
C ILE A 144 5.27 5.00 -2.23
N VAL A 145 5.08 4.63 -0.97
CA VAL A 145 5.75 3.49 -0.34
C VAL A 145 5.03 2.22 -0.78
N TYR A 146 5.76 1.16 -1.02
CA TYR A 146 5.22 -0.12 -1.48
C TYR A 146 5.99 -1.27 -0.87
N SER A 147 5.35 -2.44 -0.80
CA SER A 147 6.03 -3.68 -0.46
C SER A 147 6.64 -4.35 -1.69
N ALA A 148 7.77 -5.02 -1.51
CA ALA A 148 8.37 -5.90 -2.52
C ALA A 148 8.66 -7.30 -1.97
N ASN A 149 8.93 -8.25 -2.87
CA ASN A 149 9.06 -9.70 -2.62
C ASN A 149 7.77 -10.38 -2.16
N SER A 150 7.86 -11.67 -1.82
CA SER A 150 6.74 -12.46 -1.33
C SER A 150 6.59 -12.31 0.18
N CYS A 151 5.37 -12.04 0.65
CA CYS A 151 5.05 -12.07 2.09
C CYS A 151 5.20 -13.46 2.74
N ASN A 152 5.50 -14.51 1.97
CA ASN A 152 5.80 -15.85 2.49
C ASN A 152 7.22 -15.96 3.04
N THR A 153 7.98 -14.86 3.00
CA THR A 153 9.42 -14.85 3.29
C THR A 153 9.80 -13.64 4.13
N PRO A 154 10.91 -13.72 4.89
CA PRO A 154 11.45 -12.57 5.61
C PRO A 154 12.00 -11.47 4.67
N ASP A 155 12.09 -11.73 3.37
CA ASP A 155 12.58 -10.76 2.38
C ASP A 155 11.53 -9.71 1.98
N TYR A 156 10.30 -9.82 2.50
CA TYR A 156 9.27 -8.80 2.34
C TYR A 156 9.74 -7.48 2.97
N ALA A 157 9.75 -6.41 2.17
CA ALA A 157 10.38 -5.15 2.54
C ALA A 157 9.63 -3.96 1.91
N LEU A 158 9.82 -2.77 2.45
CA LEU A 158 9.25 -1.53 1.91
C LEU A 158 10.26 -0.80 1.03
N GLY A 159 9.85 -0.40 -0.18
CA GLY A 159 10.53 0.58 -1.03
C GLY A 159 9.69 1.84 -1.23
N ALA A 160 10.16 2.77 -2.05
CA ALA A 160 9.36 3.96 -2.38
C ALA A 160 9.64 4.52 -3.78
N LEU A 161 8.59 5.07 -4.38
CA LEU A 161 8.67 5.99 -5.50
C LEU A 161 8.60 7.43 -4.98
N GLN A 162 9.44 8.30 -5.51
CA GLN A 162 9.50 9.72 -5.18
C GLN A 162 8.96 10.55 -6.35
N LEU A 163 8.03 11.45 -6.06
CA LEU A 163 7.55 12.51 -6.94
C LEU A 163 7.87 13.85 -6.28
N ARG A 164 8.92 14.53 -6.76
CA ARG A 164 9.37 15.81 -6.19
C ARG A 164 8.35 16.91 -6.42
N ALA A 165 8.17 17.76 -5.41
CA ALA A 165 7.39 18.98 -5.55
C ALA A 165 8.04 19.92 -6.58
N GLY A 166 7.25 20.42 -7.53
CA GLY A 166 7.70 21.35 -8.56
C GLY A 166 6.73 21.44 -9.74
N ASP A 167 6.80 22.57 -10.47
CA ASP A 167 5.88 22.91 -11.55
C ASP A 167 5.95 21.91 -12.71
N GLY A 168 4.99 20.98 -12.77
CA GLY A 168 4.69 20.19 -13.97
C GLY A 168 5.02 18.70 -13.94
N ALA A 169 5.40 18.11 -12.80
CA ALA A 169 5.53 16.66 -12.69
C ALA A 169 4.13 16.01 -12.71
N ASP A 170 3.72 15.48 -13.86
CA ASP A 170 2.45 14.78 -14.03
C ASP A 170 2.52 13.40 -13.36
N PRO A 171 1.72 13.12 -12.31
CA PRO A 171 1.71 11.82 -11.63
C PRO A 171 1.32 10.65 -12.54
N LEU A 172 0.61 10.91 -13.65
CA LEU A 172 0.19 9.90 -14.62
C LEU A 172 1.31 9.53 -15.61
N LEU A 173 2.48 10.19 -15.57
CA LEU A 173 3.65 9.82 -16.34
C LEU A 173 4.61 8.99 -15.48
N ALA A 174 4.93 7.78 -15.92
CA ALA A 174 5.89 6.91 -15.23
C ALA A 174 7.26 7.60 -15.03
N SER A 175 7.70 8.41 -15.99
CA SER A 175 8.96 9.15 -15.93
C SER A 175 9.00 10.25 -14.85
N SER A 176 7.85 10.63 -14.28
CA SER A 176 7.80 11.59 -13.16
C SER A 176 8.24 10.97 -11.84
N TRP A 177 8.18 9.64 -11.74
CA TRP A 177 8.48 8.90 -10.53
C TRP A 177 9.94 8.43 -10.51
N THR A 178 10.65 8.77 -9.44
CA THR A 178 12.01 8.25 -9.19
C THR A 178 11.92 7.12 -8.17
N LYS A 179 12.29 5.90 -8.55
CA LYS A 179 12.40 4.78 -7.62
C LYS A 179 13.63 4.95 -6.72
N LEU A 180 13.45 4.82 -5.40
CA LEU A 180 14.58 4.80 -4.46
C LEU A 180 15.33 3.46 -4.54
N PRO A 181 16.68 3.47 -4.55
CA PRO A 181 17.46 2.26 -4.82
C PRO A 181 17.52 1.28 -3.64
N GLU A 182 17.36 1.77 -2.42
CA GLU A 182 17.45 0.97 -1.19
C GLU A 182 16.08 0.84 -0.52
N PRO A 183 15.79 -0.29 0.14
CA PRO A 183 14.57 -0.45 0.92
C PRO A 183 14.55 0.54 2.10
N LEU A 184 13.36 1.06 2.40
CA LEU A 184 13.09 1.92 3.56
C LEU A 184 12.93 1.12 4.86
N LEU A 185 12.40 -0.11 4.77
CA LEU A 185 12.17 -0.98 5.92
C LEU A 185 12.38 -2.43 5.50
N THR A 186 13.13 -3.18 6.30
CA THR A 186 13.42 -4.60 6.08
C THR A 186 13.31 -5.37 7.38
N THR A 187 13.44 -6.69 7.31
CA THR A 187 13.59 -7.56 8.47
C THR A 187 14.61 -7.03 9.47
N SER A 188 14.21 -6.96 10.74
CA SER A 188 15.08 -6.69 11.89
C SER A 188 15.26 -7.98 12.69
N VAL A 189 16.32 -8.72 12.37
CA VAL A 189 16.68 -9.96 13.08
C VAL A 189 16.97 -9.70 14.56
N GLU A 190 17.62 -8.57 14.86
CA GLU A 190 17.89 -8.10 16.24
C GLU A 190 16.62 -8.01 17.08
N ASN A 191 15.54 -7.50 16.50
CA ASN A 191 14.26 -7.30 17.18
C ASN A 191 13.30 -8.48 17.01
N GLY A 192 13.70 -9.54 16.29
CA GLY A 192 12.84 -10.69 15.99
C GLY A 192 11.64 -10.33 15.12
N MET A 193 11.82 -9.39 14.18
CA MET A 193 10.76 -8.85 13.34
C MET A 193 11.08 -9.12 11.87
N TYR A 194 10.22 -9.89 11.19
CA TYR A 194 10.49 -10.47 9.88
C TYR A 194 9.44 -10.04 8.85
N GLY A 195 9.90 -9.73 7.65
CA GLY A 195 9.06 -9.40 6.50
C GLY A 195 8.10 -8.23 6.72
N PRO A 196 8.54 -7.04 7.18
CA PRO A 196 7.62 -5.94 7.41
C PRO A 196 7.09 -5.36 6.09
N GLY A 197 5.78 -5.08 6.02
CA GLY A 197 5.21 -4.53 4.80
C GLY A 197 3.72 -4.19 4.84
N HIS A 198 3.16 -3.96 3.64
CA HIS A 198 1.81 -3.52 3.33
C HIS A 198 1.36 -2.46 4.34
N ASN A 199 2.05 -1.32 4.31
CA ASN A 199 1.92 -0.30 5.32
C ASN A 199 0.77 0.68 5.00
N GLY A 200 0.46 1.52 5.98
CA GLY A 200 -0.35 2.71 5.83
C GLY A 200 0.25 3.85 6.63
N PHE A 201 -0.15 5.09 6.33
CA PHE A 201 0.29 6.28 7.05
C PHE A 201 -0.88 7.02 7.64
N PHE A 202 -0.66 7.64 8.80
CA PHE A 202 -1.64 8.46 9.48
C PHE A 202 -0.95 9.52 10.33
N LYS A 203 -1.71 10.54 10.74
CA LYS A 203 -1.22 11.59 11.64
C LYS A 203 -1.54 11.27 13.09
N SER A 204 -0.69 11.72 14.01
CA SER A 204 -1.02 11.75 15.44
C SER A 204 -2.31 12.55 15.70
N PRO A 205 -3.00 12.34 16.84
CA PRO A 205 -4.23 13.06 17.18
C PRO A 205 -4.12 14.60 17.10
N ASP A 206 -2.97 15.18 17.46
CA ASP A 206 -2.72 16.62 17.35
C ASP A 206 -2.20 17.08 15.97
N GLY A 207 -2.03 16.15 15.02
CA GLY A 207 -1.57 16.41 13.66
C GLY A 207 -0.08 16.70 13.52
N SER A 208 0.70 16.68 14.60
CA SER A 208 2.10 17.13 14.59
C SER A 208 3.12 16.05 14.19
N GLN A 209 2.72 14.77 14.18
CA GLN A 209 3.59 13.65 13.85
C GLN A 209 3.00 12.79 12.73
N ASP A 210 3.88 12.27 11.89
CA ASP A 210 3.56 11.19 10.96
C ASP A 210 3.81 9.84 11.63
N TRP A 211 2.90 8.90 11.42
CA TRP A 211 2.94 7.55 11.94
C TRP A 211 2.67 6.55 10.82
N MET A 212 3.27 5.37 10.97
CA MET A 212 3.11 4.27 10.04
C MET A 212 2.50 3.09 10.78
N VAL A 213 1.46 2.51 10.19
CA VAL A 213 0.96 1.18 10.52
C VAL A 213 1.51 0.19 9.50
N PHE A 214 1.92 -1.01 9.91
CA PHE A 214 2.45 -2.03 9.02
C PHE A 214 2.25 -3.41 9.64
N HIS A 215 2.36 -4.47 8.85
CA HIS A 215 2.43 -5.83 9.41
C HIS A 215 3.86 -6.34 9.43
N ALA A 216 4.14 -7.29 10.33
CA ALA A 216 5.35 -8.10 10.32
C ALA A 216 5.11 -9.45 11.00
N ASN A 217 5.98 -10.43 10.76
CA ASN A 217 6.05 -11.70 11.47
C ASN A 217 7.01 -11.60 12.66
N ARG A 218 6.73 -12.36 13.72
CA ARG A 218 7.59 -12.48 14.91
C ARG A 218 8.46 -13.73 14.92
N ASP A 219 8.44 -14.44 13.80
CA ASP A 219 9.17 -15.69 13.58
C ASP A 219 9.78 -15.67 12.18
N ALA A 220 10.97 -16.22 12.03
CA ALA A 220 11.71 -16.17 10.76
C ALA A 220 11.06 -17.04 9.69
N GLU A 221 10.36 -18.08 10.12
CA GLU A 221 9.56 -19.00 9.31
C GLU A 221 8.13 -18.48 9.06
N GLY A 222 7.82 -17.26 9.51
CA GLY A 222 6.53 -16.61 9.28
C GLY A 222 6.22 -16.42 7.78
N SER A 223 4.93 -16.42 7.45
CA SER A 223 4.46 -16.48 6.06
C SER A 223 3.29 -15.51 5.80
N CYS A 224 2.65 -15.59 4.62
CA CYS A 224 1.44 -14.83 4.28
C CYS A 224 0.19 -15.36 5.01
N ASP A 225 0.27 -15.62 6.32
CA ASP A 225 -0.77 -16.29 7.10
C ASP A 225 -1.29 -15.42 8.26
N ALA A 226 -2.03 -16.05 9.18
CA ALA A 226 -2.65 -15.41 10.33
C ALA A 226 -1.67 -15.05 11.46
N HIS A 227 -0.39 -15.40 11.35
CA HIS A 227 0.64 -15.04 12.34
C HIS A 227 1.20 -13.63 12.13
N ARG A 228 0.95 -13.00 10.97
CA ARG A 228 1.29 -11.60 10.73
C ARG A 228 0.53 -10.71 11.71
N GLN A 229 1.27 -9.87 12.43
CA GLN A 229 0.73 -8.95 13.42
C GLN A 229 0.87 -7.51 12.94
N THR A 230 -0.04 -6.65 13.38
CA THR A 230 -0.02 -5.22 13.08
C THR A 230 0.84 -4.47 14.11
N PHE A 231 1.68 -3.56 13.61
CA PHE A 231 2.57 -2.72 14.39
C PHE A 231 2.42 -1.26 13.96
N VAL A 232 2.78 -0.35 14.85
CA VAL A 232 2.66 1.10 14.66
C VAL A 232 3.93 1.76 15.16
N GLN A 233 4.54 2.62 14.33
CA GLN A 233 5.78 3.36 14.67
C GLN A 233 5.79 4.77 14.09
N PRO A 234 6.48 5.73 14.73
CA PRO A 234 6.60 7.08 14.19
C PRO A 234 7.45 7.09 12.91
N VAL A 235 7.04 7.93 11.96
CA VAL A 235 7.83 8.25 10.78
C VAL A 235 8.70 9.46 11.10
N GLN A 236 9.98 9.33 10.82
CA GLN A 236 10.92 10.45 10.84
C GLN A 236 11.17 10.92 9.40
N TRP A 237 11.79 12.08 9.26
CA TRP A 237 12.17 12.62 7.96
C TRP A 237 13.68 12.82 7.93
N ASP A 238 14.34 12.25 6.92
CA ASP A 238 15.74 12.52 6.66
C ASP A 238 15.93 13.96 6.18
N SER A 239 17.17 14.47 6.26
CA SER A 239 17.49 15.86 5.87
C SER A 239 17.24 16.15 4.39
N ASP A 240 17.12 15.12 3.56
CA ASP A 240 16.82 15.21 2.13
C ASP A 240 15.32 14.99 1.80
N GLY A 241 14.47 15.01 2.84
CA GLY A 241 13.01 14.90 2.71
C GLY A 241 12.49 13.48 2.58
N ARG A 242 13.34 12.44 2.60
CA ARG A 242 12.87 11.05 2.55
C ARG A 242 12.24 10.59 3.86
N PRO A 243 11.19 9.75 3.83
CA PRO A 243 10.66 9.12 5.03
C PRO A 243 11.70 8.15 5.58
N LYS A 244 12.08 8.36 6.84
CA LYS A 244 12.95 7.48 7.61
C LYS A 244 12.09 6.57 8.47
N LEU A 245 12.04 5.30 8.07
CA LEU A 245 11.35 4.23 8.78
C LEU A 245 12.38 3.48 9.63
N ASN A 246 12.36 3.67 10.94
CA ASN A 246 13.28 2.95 11.82
C ASN A 246 12.95 1.44 11.83
N PRO A 247 13.96 0.57 12.07
CA PRO A 247 13.74 -0.87 12.14
C PRO A 247 12.55 -1.22 13.06
N PRO A 248 11.74 -2.24 12.72
CA PRO A 248 10.62 -2.63 13.57
C PRO A 248 11.10 -2.97 14.98
N VAL A 249 10.47 -2.40 16.00
CA VAL A 249 10.84 -2.61 17.41
C VAL A 249 10.26 -3.93 17.92
N ALA A 250 10.97 -4.57 18.85
CA ALA A 250 10.51 -5.82 19.44
C ALA A 250 9.24 -5.61 20.30
N PRO A 251 8.30 -6.58 20.32
CA PRO A 251 7.14 -6.54 21.21
C PRO A 251 7.56 -6.40 22.68
N GLY A 252 6.84 -5.55 23.42
CA GLY A 252 7.15 -5.26 24.82
C GLY A 252 8.17 -4.13 25.03
N VAL A 253 8.77 -3.61 23.95
CA VAL A 253 9.49 -2.34 24.00
C VAL A 253 8.49 -1.20 24.01
N GLU A 254 8.55 -0.35 25.03
CA GLU A 254 7.72 0.83 25.13
C GLU A 254 8.20 1.89 24.12
N ILE A 255 7.26 2.42 23.34
CA ILE A 255 7.47 3.58 22.48
C ILE A 255 6.60 4.73 22.98
N VAL A 256 7.05 5.96 22.75
CA VAL A 256 6.24 7.15 23.08
C VAL A 256 4.99 7.14 22.19
N PRO A 257 3.78 7.19 22.76
CA PRO A 257 2.54 7.18 21.97
C PRO A 257 2.43 8.41 21.04
N PRO A 258 1.58 8.35 19.99
CA PRO A 258 1.26 9.50 19.16
C PRO A 258 0.92 10.75 19.98
N SER A 259 1.52 11.88 19.62
CA SER A 259 1.28 13.14 20.32
C SER A 259 -0.19 13.58 20.27
N GLY A 260 -0.68 14.10 21.39
CA GLY A 260 -2.10 14.44 21.53
C GLY A 260 -2.99 13.25 21.90
N GLU A 261 -2.46 12.04 22.03
CA GLU A 261 -3.18 10.95 22.67
C GLU A 261 -3.41 11.31 24.15
N SER A 262 -4.68 11.55 24.51
CA SER A 262 -5.05 11.72 25.92
C SER A 262 -4.78 10.41 26.64
N ALA A 263 -3.97 10.46 27.72
CA ALA A 263 -3.84 9.34 28.65
C ALA A 263 -5.25 8.85 29.01
N GLY A 264 -5.56 7.62 28.63
CA GLY A 264 -6.92 7.13 28.42
C GLY A 264 -7.94 7.49 29.50
N ALA A 265 -9.17 7.79 29.05
CA ALA A 265 -10.37 7.70 29.86
C ALA A 265 -10.79 6.23 30.06
#